data_AF-A0A934KPQ3-F1
#
_entry.id   AF-A0A934KPQ3-F1
#
_cell.length_a   1.000
_cell.length_b   1.000
_cell.length_c   1.000
_cell.angle_alpha   90.00
_cell.angle_beta   90.00
_cell.angle_gamma   90.00
#
_symmetry.space_group_name_H-M   'P 1'
#
loop_
_entity.id
_entity.type
_entity.pdbx_description
1 polymer ?
#
loop_
_entity_poly.entity_id
_entity_poly.type
_entity_poly.pdbx_seq_one_letter_code
_entity_poly.pdbx_strand_id
1 'polypeptide(L)' 'LTAVHDGILEDVVYPAEIVGKRIRYRLDGAKVIKIFLDPKERNNTEYKLETFSAVYRRLCGKDVAFEYPMTETA' A
#
# COMPACT_ATOMS: atom_id res chain seq x y z
N LEU A 1 11.27 -9.81 11.01
CA LEU A 1 11.38 -9.09 9.72
C LEU A 1 10.03 -8.50 9.26
N THR A 2 8.92 -9.22 9.42
CA THR A 2 7.58 -8.75 9.04
C THR A 2 7.20 -7.40 9.66
N ALA A 3 7.48 -7.18 10.95
CA ALA A 3 7.21 -5.92 11.63
C ALA A 3 7.93 -4.71 10.99
N VAL A 4 9.21 -4.87 10.60
CA VAL A 4 9.98 -3.80 9.95
C VAL A 4 9.40 -3.46 8.57
N HIS A 5 8.98 -4.49 7.82
CA HIS A 5 8.37 -4.31 6.51
C HIS A 5 6.99 -3.64 6.59
N ASP A 6 6.29 -3.81 7.70
CA ASP A 6 4.99 -3.17 7.93
C ASP A 6 5.19 -1.73 8.41
N GLY A 7 6.18 -1.46 9.28
CA GLY A 7 6.55 -0.09 9.67
C GLY A 7 7.03 0.77 8.50
N ILE A 8 7.81 0.20 7.56
CA ILE A 8 8.21 0.93 6.34
C ILE A 8 6.99 1.34 5.50
N LEU A 9 5.91 0.56 5.49
CA LEU A 9 4.70 0.94 4.75
C LEU A 9 4.05 2.16 5.38
N GLU A 10 3.95 2.18 6.71
CA GLU A 10 3.40 3.32 7.48
C GLU A 10 4.25 4.59 7.26
N ASP A 11 5.57 4.46 7.30
CA ASP A 11 6.49 5.60 7.08
C ASP A 11 6.40 6.18 5.67
N VAL A 12 6.25 5.33 4.64
CA VAL A 12 6.21 5.77 3.23
C VAL A 12 4.94 6.54 2.90
N VAL A 13 3.81 6.18 3.51
CA VAL A 13 2.51 6.79 3.18
C VAL A 13 2.16 7.99 4.05
N TYR A 14 2.92 8.25 5.12
CA TYR A 14 2.71 9.39 6.01
C TYR A 14 2.60 10.71 5.21
N PRO A 15 1.55 11.53 5.43
CA PRO A 15 0.58 11.52 6.54
C PRO A 15 -0.69 10.67 6.32
N ALA A 16 -0.85 9.98 5.20
CA ALA A 16 -2.03 9.17 4.94
C ALA A 16 -2.00 7.86 5.75
N GLU A 17 -3.16 7.47 6.27
CA GLU A 17 -3.30 6.25 7.06
C GLU A 17 -3.70 5.04 6.20
N ILE A 18 -3.18 3.87 6.56
CA ILE A 18 -3.55 2.59 5.95
C ILE A 18 -4.81 2.07 6.63
N VAL A 19 -5.93 2.11 5.91
CA VAL A 19 -7.24 1.63 6.39
C VAL A 19 -7.39 0.12 6.19
N GLY A 20 -6.60 -0.47 5.28
CA GLY A 20 -6.70 -1.90 5.03
C GLY A 20 -5.48 -2.50 4.33
N LYS A 21 -5.28 -3.79 4.55
CA LYS A 21 -4.23 -4.58 3.91
C LYS A 21 -4.82 -5.91 3.45
N ARG A 22 -4.69 -6.20 2.16
CA ARG A 22 -5.09 -7.48 1.57
C ARG A 22 -3.92 -8.10 0.84
N ILE A 23 -3.73 -9.39 1.01
CA ILE A 23 -2.69 -10.13 0.31
C ILE A 23 -3.36 -10.95 -0.77
N ARG A 24 -2.99 -10.71 -2.03
CA ARG A 24 -3.44 -11.51 -3.17
C ARG A 24 -2.32 -12.43 -3.61
N TYR A 25 -2.62 -13.73 -3.68
CA TYR A 25 -1.78 -14.73 -4.31
C TYR A 25 -2.28 -14.95 -5.74
N ARG A 26 -1.39 -14.83 -6.71
CA ARG A 26 -1.65 -15.16 -8.11
C ARG A 26 -1.40 -16.65 -8.37
N LEU A 27 -1.95 -17.15 -9.48
CA LEU A 27 -1.79 -18.56 -9.89
C LEU A 27 -0.32 -18.93 -10.20
N ASP A 28 0.49 -17.94 -10.56
CA ASP A 28 1.94 -18.04 -10.76
C ASP A 28 2.72 -18.12 -9.42
N GLY A 29 2.04 -18.11 -8.28
CA GLY A 29 2.63 -18.09 -6.94
C GLY A 29 3.11 -16.71 -6.48
N ALA A 30 3.02 -15.68 -7.34
CA ALA A 30 3.43 -14.33 -6.98
C ALA A 30 2.47 -13.73 -5.94
N LYS A 31 3.07 -13.04 -4.96
CA LYS A 31 2.35 -12.36 -3.87
C LYS A 31 2.32 -10.87 -4.16
N VAL A 32 1.12 -10.30 -4.24
CA VAL A 32 0.90 -8.85 -4.35
C VAL A 32 0.16 -8.38 -3.11
N ILE A 33 0.73 -7.38 -2.42
CA ILE A 33 0.12 -6.77 -1.24
C ILE A 33 -0.67 -5.55 -1.70
N LYS A 34 -1.98 -5.58 -1.52
CA LYS A 34 -2.87 -4.44 -1.73
C LYS A 34 -3.01 -3.66 -0.43
N ILE A 35 -2.69 -2.38 -0.48
CA ILE A 35 -2.79 -1.45 0.65
C ILE A 35 -3.87 -0.45 0.32
N PHE A 36 -4.80 -0.28 1.24
CA PHE A 36 -5.91 0.65 1.13
C PHE A 36 -5.61 1.87 1.97
N LEU A 37 -5.52 3.04 1.33
CA LEU A 37 -5.34 4.33 1.99
C LEU A 37 -6.71 4.95 2.31
N ASP A 38 -6.73 5.88 3.26
CA ASP A 38 -7.93 6.67 3.55
C ASP A 38 -8.34 7.50 2.30
N PRO A 39 -9.58 7.36 1.79
CA PRO A 39 -10.06 8.14 0.65
C PRO A 39 -10.01 9.67 0.88
N LYS A 40 -10.03 10.15 2.13
CA LYS A 40 -9.93 11.59 2.45
C LYS A 40 -8.61 12.21 2.00
N GLU A 41 -7.53 11.43 2.03
CA GLU A 41 -6.19 11.87 1.65
C GLU A 41 -5.88 11.64 0.16
N ARG A 42 -6.88 11.23 -0.62
CA ARG A 42 -6.70 10.87 -2.03
C ARG A 42 -6.08 11.99 -2.86
N ASN A 43 -6.58 13.21 -2.72
CA ASN A 43 -6.09 14.36 -3.47
C ASN A 43 -4.59 14.64 -3.23
N ASN A 44 -4.08 14.28 -2.04
CA ASN A 44 -2.70 14.53 -1.63
C ASN A 44 -1.74 13.38 -1.99
N THR A 45 -2.27 12.18 -2.24
CA THR A 45 -1.47 10.95 -2.36
C THR A 45 -1.64 10.21 -3.69
N GLU A 46 -2.69 10.49 -4.47
CA GLU A 46 -2.96 9.83 -5.77
C GLU A 46 -1.80 9.97 -6.76
N TYR A 47 -1.16 11.13 -6.82
CA TYR A 47 0.00 11.33 -7.71
C TYR A 47 1.30 10.67 -7.21
N LYS A 48 1.32 10.13 -5.99
CA LYS A 48 2.50 9.50 -5.35
C LYS A 48 2.44 7.96 -5.35
N LEU A 49 1.32 7.35 -5.73
CA LEU A 49 1.09 5.90 -5.56
C LEU A 49 2.13 5.04 -6.28
N GLU A 50 2.54 5.45 -7.48
CA GLU A 50 3.60 4.76 -8.22
C GLU A 50 4.95 4.85 -7.50
N THR A 51 5.26 6.02 -6.92
CA THR A 51 6.48 6.24 -6.15
C THR A 51 6.51 5.39 -4.89
N PHE A 52 5.41 5.31 -4.14
CA PHE A 52 5.33 4.46 -2.95
C PHE A 52 5.60 2.98 -3.28
N SER A 53 5.01 2.50 -4.38
CA SER A 53 5.19 1.13 -4.86
C SER A 53 6.65 0.86 -5.24
N ALA A 54 7.30 1.80 -5.94
CA ALA A 54 8.69 1.69 -6.35
C ALA A 54 9.67 1.70 -5.15
N VAL A 55 9.46 2.60 -4.18
CA VAL A 55 10.30 2.69 -2.97
C VAL A 55 10.19 1.40 -2.15
N TYR A 56 8.97 0.91 -1.93
CA TYR A 56 8.79 -0.32 -1.15
C TYR A 56 9.40 -1.54 -1.86
N ARG A 57 9.24 -1.64 -3.18
CA ARG A 57 9.90 -2.69 -3.96
C ARG A 57 11.42 -2.60 -3.83
N ARG A 58 12.00 -1.40 -3.84
CA ARG A 58 13.45 -1.21 -3.71
C ARG A 58 13.99 -1.58 -2.33
N LEU A 59 13.27 -1.23 -1.27
CA LEU A 59 13.70 -1.48 0.12
C LEU A 59 13.43 -2.92 0.57
N CYS A 60 12.27 -3.47 0.21
CA CYS A 60 11.76 -4.74 0.76
C CYS A 60 11.72 -5.89 -0.26
N GLY A 61 11.92 -5.62 -1.55
CA GLY A 61 11.83 -6.63 -2.61
C GLY A 61 10.43 -7.21 -2.84
N LYS A 62 9.37 -6.54 -2.34
CA LYS A 62 7.99 -7.01 -2.37
C LYS A 62 7.13 -6.14 -3.27
N ASP A 63 6.22 -6.77 -3.99
CA ASP A 63 5.23 -6.08 -4.81
C ASP A 63 4.06 -5.59 -3.97
N VAL A 64 3.85 -4.27 -4.02
CA VAL A 64 2.76 -3.57 -3.36
C VAL A 64 1.99 -2.76 -4.39
N ALA A 65 0.67 -2.71 -4.23
CA ALA A 65 -0.23 -1.82 -4.96
C ALA A 65 -1.03 -1.00 -3.94
N PHE A 66 -1.02 0.32 -4.09
CA PHE A 66 -1.82 1.24 -3.27
C PHE A 66 -3.12 1.58 -3.99
N GLU A 67 -4.24 1.42 -3.30
CA GLU A 67 -5.60 1.63 -3.80
C GLU A 67 -6.41 2.36 -2.72
N TYR A 68 -7.61 2.84 -3.08
CA TYR A 68 -8.60 3.34 -2.12
C TYR A 68 -9.76 2.34 -2.02
N PRO A 69 -10.43 2.24 -0.86
CA PRO A 69 -11.62 1.41 -0.74
C PRO A 69 -12.72 1.90 -1.69
N MET A 70 -13.31 0.97 -2.46
CA MET A 70 -14.40 1.27 -3.41
C MET A 70 -15.74 1.54 -2.72
N THR A 71 -15.87 1.14 -1.46
CA THR A 71 -17.01 1.45 -0.59
C THR A 71 -16.56 2.55 0.37
N GLU A 72 -16.98 3.78 0.10
CA GLU A 72 -17.11 4.80 1.12
C GLU A 72 -18.04 4.21 2.18
N THR A 73 -17.50 3.81 3.33
CA THR A 73 -18.34 3.37 4.45
C THR A 73 -19.27 4.53 4.79
N ALA A 74 -20.57 4.29 4.57
CA ALA A 74 -21.68 5.18 4.82
C ALA A 74 -21.71 5.73 6.26
#